data_AF-A0AAY4A790-F1
#
_entry.id   AF-A0AAY4A790-F1
#
_cell.length_a   1.000
_cell.length_b   1.000
_cell.length_c   1.000
_cell.angle_alpha   90.00
_cell.angle_beta   90.00
_cell.angle_gamma   90.00
#
_symmetry.space_group_name_H-M   'P 1'
#
loop_
_entity.id
_entity.type
_entity.pdbx_description
1 polymer ?
#
loop_
_entity_poly.entity_id
_entity_poly.type
_entity_poly.pdbx_seq_one_letter_code
_entity_poly.pdbx_strand_id
1 'polypeptide(L)'
;MVTPRRLLRSLEGLFAVYKPAGVHWKLVRDTVEASLLKGVNLAPPAPPKLAVQFQLLPRRSEVTADVTLAATLLPVLAGTPMVRGPQFQSLQVGVGHRLDVSSSGVLVLGVGQGNKALTDLYRTHVTRCYTIDGEFGMATDDFSPNGRILEKTTYEHITQDKLERVLAIIQGANQKALISYSNVDLQSQEAYELAVRGMLHPQGKSPPIVTGLRCINFTPPHFTLEVQCLNETQRYLRKLLHEVGLELRSSAICTKVRRTRDGPFTLQDALLHKDWTPDSIARAVKHTRPITKAVQKAAGLSRPVMRSTVELKQDKQSSDSTEPQTATAATSGHFLPHRA
;
A
#
# COMPACT_ATOMS: atom_id res chain seq x y z
N MET A 1 30.80 16.94 -3.27
CA MET A 1 29.47 17.18 -3.89
C MET A 1 28.75 15.86 -4.11
N VAL A 2 27.45 15.79 -3.81
CA VAL A 2 26.66 14.57 -4.00
C VAL A 2 26.24 14.52 -5.48
N THR A 3 26.68 13.49 -6.20
CA THR A 3 26.25 13.28 -7.59
C THR A 3 24.77 12.90 -7.64
N PRO A 4 24.03 13.26 -8.70
CA PRO A 4 22.60 12.98 -8.81
C PRO A 4 22.28 11.47 -8.67
N ARG A 5 23.16 10.60 -9.19
CA ARG A 5 23.04 9.13 -9.01
C ARG A 5 23.20 8.68 -7.56
N ARG A 6 24.09 9.31 -6.79
CA ARG A 6 24.29 9.00 -5.37
C ARG A 6 23.09 9.48 -4.54
N LEU A 7 22.53 10.63 -4.91
CA LEU A 7 21.30 11.16 -4.31
C LEU A 7 20.12 10.21 -4.57
N LEU A 8 19.93 9.75 -5.80
CA LEU A 8 18.90 8.76 -6.15
C LEU A 8 19.00 7.48 -5.31
N ARG A 9 20.19 6.89 -5.20
CA ARG A 9 20.43 5.71 -4.35
C ARG A 9 20.13 5.94 -2.88
N SER A 10 20.24 7.18 -2.40
CA SER A 10 19.92 7.50 -1.01
C SER A 10 18.42 7.60 -0.75
N LEU A 11 17.63 7.87 -1.79
CA LEU A 11 16.17 7.95 -1.78
C LEU A 11 15.49 6.59 -1.93
N GLU A 12 16.21 5.56 -2.39
CA GLU A 12 15.66 4.20 -2.54
C GLU A 12 15.31 3.60 -1.16
N GLY A 13 14.02 3.39 -0.92
CA GLY A 13 13.51 2.81 0.32
C GLY A 13 12.04 3.13 0.58
N LEU A 14 11.61 2.88 1.82
CA LEU A 14 10.26 3.16 2.31
C LEU A 14 10.26 4.41 3.17
N PHE A 15 9.23 5.23 3.05
CA PHE A 15 8.99 6.35 3.96
C PHE A 15 7.49 6.61 4.09
N ALA A 16 7.12 7.33 5.14
CA ALA A 16 5.74 7.71 5.40
C ALA A 16 5.53 9.19 5.11
N VAL A 17 4.36 9.51 4.58
CA VAL A 17 3.88 10.87 4.31
C VAL A 17 2.54 11.05 4.98
N TYR A 18 2.25 12.25 5.47
CA TYR A 18 0.92 12.60 5.94
C TYR A 18 0.03 13.06 4.77
N LYS A 19 -1.05 12.32 4.52
CA LYS A 19 -2.10 12.68 3.56
C LYS A 19 -3.19 13.49 4.27
N PRO A 20 -3.49 14.73 3.85
CA PRO A 20 -4.64 15.48 4.35
C PRO A 20 -5.98 14.92 3.83
N ALA A 21 -7.07 15.21 4.56
CA ALA A 21 -8.42 14.94 4.09
C ALA A 21 -8.76 15.83 2.88
N GLY A 22 -9.59 15.31 1.97
CA GLY A 22 -10.00 16.01 0.74
C GLY A 22 -9.04 15.85 -0.44
N VAL A 23 -7.82 15.33 -0.23
CA VAL A 23 -6.83 15.12 -1.30
C VAL A 23 -6.82 13.67 -1.75
N HIS A 24 -6.81 13.40 -3.05
CA HIS A 24 -6.68 12.03 -3.56
C HIS A 24 -5.23 11.52 -3.42
N TRP A 25 -5.04 10.25 -3.02
CA TRP A 25 -3.70 9.67 -2.79
C TRP A 25 -2.77 9.78 -4.02
N LYS A 26 -3.35 9.73 -5.23
CA LYS A 26 -2.62 9.87 -6.49
C LYS A 26 -1.93 11.24 -6.59
N LEU A 27 -2.61 12.32 -6.18
CA LEU A 27 -2.02 13.66 -6.17
C LEU A 27 -0.85 13.75 -5.20
N VAL A 28 -0.96 13.13 -4.02
CA VAL A 28 0.14 13.07 -3.05
C VAL A 28 1.36 12.37 -3.67
N ARG A 29 1.16 11.20 -4.27
CA ARG A 29 2.23 10.46 -4.97
C ARG A 29 2.86 11.31 -6.07
N ASP A 30 2.05 11.90 -6.94
CA ASP A 30 2.53 12.64 -8.11
C ASP A 30 3.29 13.91 -7.68
N THR A 31 2.85 14.56 -6.60
CA THR A 31 3.56 15.73 -6.04
C THR A 31 4.89 15.32 -5.43
N VAL A 32 4.95 14.20 -4.71
CA VAL A 32 6.19 13.66 -4.15
C VAL A 32 7.15 13.26 -5.28
N GLU A 33 6.64 12.59 -6.32
CA GLU A 33 7.44 12.23 -7.50
C GLU A 33 8.01 13.48 -8.18
N ALA A 34 7.19 14.49 -8.45
CA ALA A 34 7.61 15.75 -9.06
C ALA A 34 8.67 16.47 -8.22
N SER A 35 8.51 16.50 -6.89
CA SER A 35 9.47 17.11 -5.97
C SER A 35 10.81 16.36 -5.97
N LEU A 36 10.78 15.02 -5.95
CA LEU A 36 11.99 14.21 -6.04
C LEU A 36 12.71 14.38 -7.37
N LEU A 37 11.98 14.40 -8.49
CA LEU A 37 12.55 14.64 -9.82
C LEU A 37 13.20 16.01 -9.91
N LYS A 38 12.53 17.06 -9.40
CA LYS A 38 13.11 18.41 -9.32
C LYS A 38 14.38 18.41 -8.48
N GLY A 39 14.35 17.77 -7.31
CA GLY A 39 15.48 17.68 -6.40
C GLY A 39 16.71 16.97 -6.98
N VAL A 40 16.49 15.82 -7.64
CA VAL A 40 17.58 15.03 -8.26
C VAL A 40 18.18 15.78 -9.45
N ASN A 41 17.36 16.44 -10.28
CA ASN A 41 17.84 17.17 -11.46
C ASN A 41 18.50 18.52 -11.12
N LEU A 42 18.25 19.10 -9.94
CA LEU A 42 18.94 20.30 -9.45
C LEU A 42 20.36 20.01 -8.92
N ALA A 43 20.70 18.75 -8.62
CA ALA A 43 22.03 18.40 -8.15
C ALA A 43 23.08 18.66 -9.26
N PRO A 44 24.27 19.18 -8.91
CA PRO A 44 25.27 19.56 -9.89
C PRO A 44 25.65 18.37 -10.76
N PRO A 45 25.62 18.50 -12.11
CA PRO A 45 25.97 17.42 -13.01
C PRO A 45 27.45 17.06 -12.83
N ALA A 46 27.80 15.80 -13.14
CA ALA A 46 29.19 15.40 -13.18
C ALA A 46 29.95 16.25 -14.23
N PRO A 47 31.23 16.60 -13.99
CA PRO A 47 32.00 17.39 -14.94
C PRO A 47 32.04 16.70 -16.31
N PRO A 48 31.96 17.46 -17.42
CA PRO A 48 31.97 16.90 -18.76
C PRO A 48 33.28 16.14 -18.99
N LYS A 49 33.20 15.02 -19.73
CA LYS A 49 34.39 14.29 -20.16
C LYS A 49 35.17 15.16 -21.13
N LEU A 50 36.48 15.27 -20.94
CA LEU A 50 37.36 15.94 -21.88
C LEU A 50 37.67 14.97 -23.03
N ALA A 51 37.53 15.43 -24.27
CA ALA A 51 38.01 14.73 -25.45
C ALA A 51 39.19 15.50 -26.04
N VAL A 52 40.19 14.76 -26.49
CA VAL A 52 41.29 15.32 -27.27
C VAL A 52 40.76 15.62 -28.66
N GLN A 53 40.77 16.89 -29.06
CA GLN A 53 40.45 17.31 -30.41
C GLN A 53 41.69 17.93 -31.03
N PHE A 54 42.09 17.38 -32.17
CA PHE A 54 43.20 17.93 -32.94
C PHE A 54 42.69 19.08 -33.80
N GLN A 55 43.23 20.26 -33.57
CA GLN A 55 42.92 21.47 -34.33
C GLN A 55 44.11 21.85 -35.20
N LEU A 56 43.82 22.15 -36.46
CA LEU A 56 44.79 22.68 -37.40
C LEU A 56 44.91 24.19 -37.13
N LEU A 57 46.03 24.59 -36.52
CA LEU A 57 46.34 25.99 -36.26
C LEU A 57 47.23 26.51 -37.40
N PRO A 58 46.81 27.57 -38.11
CA PRO A 58 47.62 28.16 -39.16
C PRO A 58 48.84 28.86 -38.53
N ARG A 59 50.03 28.47 -38.96
CA ARG A 59 51.27 29.17 -38.59
C ARG A 59 51.53 30.22 -39.67
N ARG A 60 51.35 31.50 -39.34
CA ARG A 60 51.67 32.58 -40.29
C ARG A 60 53.19 32.74 -40.37
N SER A 61 53.76 32.24 -41.46
CA SER A 61 55.08 32.60 -41.95
C SER A 61 54.89 33.16 -43.37
N GLU A 62 55.59 34.25 -43.71
CA GLU A 62 55.31 35.10 -44.89
C GLU A 62 55.46 34.42 -46.27
N VAL A 63 55.84 33.14 -46.36
CA VAL A 63 56.19 32.49 -47.64
C VAL A 63 55.57 31.09 -47.87
N THR A 64 55.14 30.37 -46.83
CA THR A 64 54.42 29.08 -46.99
C THR A 64 53.38 28.89 -45.88
N ALA A 65 52.18 28.42 -46.24
CA ALA A 65 51.10 28.14 -45.30
C ALA A 65 51.34 26.79 -44.59
N ASP A 66 52.22 26.78 -43.60
CA ASP A 66 52.47 25.59 -42.79
C ASP A 66 51.36 25.40 -41.75
N VAL A 67 50.72 24.23 -41.76
CA VAL A 67 49.63 23.88 -40.85
C VAL A 67 50.20 23.03 -39.71
N THR A 68 50.15 23.56 -38.48
CA THR A 68 50.55 22.79 -37.29
C THR A 68 49.33 22.17 -36.62
N LEU A 69 49.44 20.89 -36.28
CA LEU A 69 48.37 20.09 -35.70
C LEU A 69 48.52 20.09 -34.18
N ALA A 70 47.66 20.82 -33.48
CA ALA A 70 47.71 20.96 -32.02
C ALA A 70 46.60 20.14 -31.36
N ALA A 71 46.95 19.39 -30.32
CA ALA A 71 46.00 18.63 -29.53
C ALA A 71 45.39 19.53 -28.43
N THR A 72 44.10 19.83 -28.51
CA THR A 72 43.38 20.63 -27.51
C THR A 72 42.39 19.75 -26.77
N LEU A 73 42.37 19.82 -25.44
CA LEU A 73 41.37 19.12 -24.62
C LEU A 73 40.10 19.96 -24.57
N LEU A 74 39.04 19.51 -25.24
CA LEU A 74 37.75 20.18 -25.26
C LEU A 74 36.69 19.37 -24.48
N PRO A 75 35.84 20.04 -23.69
CA PRO A 75 34.76 19.35 -22.98
C PRO A 75 33.71 18.84 -23.96
N VAL A 76 33.36 17.56 -23.86
CA VAL A 76 32.29 16.96 -24.66
C VAL A 76 30.95 17.42 -24.11
N LEU A 77 30.34 18.40 -24.80
CA LEU A 77 29.09 19.02 -24.39
C LEU A 77 27.84 18.16 -24.68
N ALA A 78 27.96 17.12 -25.51
CA ALA A 78 26.84 16.24 -25.90
C ALA A 78 26.18 15.50 -24.71
N GLY A 79 26.86 15.42 -23.56
CA GLY A 79 26.32 14.85 -22.33
C GLY A 79 25.75 15.86 -21.33
N THR A 80 25.81 17.16 -21.64
CA THR A 80 25.35 18.22 -20.73
C THR A 80 23.82 18.31 -20.70
N PRO A 81 23.22 18.74 -19.58
CA PRO A 81 21.77 18.88 -19.45
C PRO A 81 21.20 19.93 -20.43
N MET A 82 22.00 20.88 -20.92
CA MET A 82 21.57 21.85 -21.93
C MET A 82 21.28 21.21 -23.29
N VAL A 83 21.95 20.11 -23.63
CA VAL A 83 21.78 19.41 -24.92
C VAL A 83 20.82 18.23 -24.79
N ARG A 84 20.90 17.46 -23.70
CA ARG A 84 20.07 16.25 -23.49
C ARG A 84 18.78 16.48 -22.71
N GLY A 85 18.60 17.65 -22.11
CA GLY A 85 17.51 17.90 -21.17
C GLY A 85 17.75 17.26 -19.79
N PRO A 86 16.69 17.13 -18.96
CA PRO A 86 16.81 16.61 -17.60
C PRO A 86 17.33 15.16 -17.60
N GLN A 87 18.23 14.84 -16.66
CA GLN A 87 18.84 13.51 -16.58
C GLN A 87 17.85 12.42 -16.16
N PHE A 88 16.83 12.77 -15.37
CA PHE A 88 15.79 11.87 -14.90
C PHE A 88 14.41 12.41 -15.30
N GLN A 89 13.65 11.61 -16.03
CA GLN A 89 12.32 11.97 -16.53
C GLN A 89 11.18 11.36 -15.70
N SER A 90 11.40 10.19 -15.11
CA SER A 90 10.41 9.51 -14.28
C SER A 90 11.08 8.79 -13.11
N LEU A 91 10.33 8.63 -12.01
CA LEU A 91 10.79 7.91 -10.83
C LEU A 91 9.73 6.89 -10.43
N GLN A 92 10.15 5.66 -10.15
CA GLN A 92 9.20 4.63 -9.71
C GLN A 92 8.78 4.87 -8.25
N VAL A 93 7.67 5.57 -8.04
CA VAL A 93 7.07 5.78 -6.72
C VAL A 93 5.87 4.85 -6.53
N GLY A 94 6.03 3.86 -5.66
CA GLY A 94 4.97 2.94 -5.25
C GLY A 94 4.15 3.51 -4.10
N VAL A 95 2.87 3.16 -4.07
CA VAL A 95 1.93 3.54 -3.00
C VAL A 95 1.49 2.28 -2.29
N GLY A 96 1.48 2.34 -0.96
CA GLY A 96 1.04 1.24 -0.13
C GLY A 96 -0.48 1.10 -0.06
N HIS A 97 -0.99 0.80 1.13
CA HIS A 97 -2.44 0.74 1.36
C HIS A 97 -3.05 2.13 1.19
N ARG A 98 -3.97 2.23 0.22
CA ARG A 98 -4.51 3.48 -0.29
C ARG A 98 -5.54 4.03 0.68
N LEU A 99 -5.47 5.34 0.93
CA LEU A 99 -6.51 6.10 1.63
C LEU A 99 -7.48 6.70 0.61
N ASP A 100 -8.77 6.70 0.91
CA ASP A 100 -9.76 7.41 0.12
C ASP A 100 -9.62 8.94 0.27
N VAL A 101 -10.41 9.69 -0.48
CA VAL A 101 -10.29 11.15 -0.56
C VAL A 101 -10.56 11.79 0.81
N SER A 102 -11.63 11.38 1.48
CA SER A 102 -12.08 11.95 2.76
C SER A 102 -11.27 11.50 3.97
N SER A 103 -10.57 10.36 3.92
CA SER A 103 -9.69 9.96 5.03
C SER A 103 -8.37 10.72 5.03
N SER A 104 -7.82 10.95 6.20
CA SER A 104 -6.49 11.53 6.41
C SER A 104 -5.55 10.54 7.08
N GLY A 105 -4.26 10.86 7.17
CA GLY A 105 -3.32 10.12 8.00
C GLY A 105 -2.06 9.65 7.29
N VAL A 106 -1.40 8.68 7.91
CA VAL A 106 -0.14 8.10 7.43
C VAL A 106 -0.35 7.44 6.07
N LEU A 107 0.50 7.69 5.08
CA LEU A 107 0.53 7.04 3.78
C LEU A 107 1.96 6.58 3.49
N VAL A 108 2.17 5.27 3.39
CA VAL A 108 3.49 4.70 3.11
C VAL A 108 3.75 4.71 1.60
N LEU A 109 4.90 5.26 1.22
CA LEU A 109 5.38 5.32 -0.14
C LEU A 109 6.71 4.56 -0.26
N GLY A 110 6.93 3.96 -1.43
CA GLY A 110 8.20 3.34 -1.80
C GLY A 110 8.82 4.06 -2.98
N VAL A 111 10.14 4.18 -3.00
CA VAL A 111 10.89 4.71 -4.15
C VAL A 111 11.87 3.66 -4.67
N GLY A 112 11.84 3.39 -5.98
CA GLY A 112 12.74 2.46 -6.65
C GLY A 112 12.67 1.05 -6.07
N GLN A 113 13.77 0.53 -5.53
CA GLN A 113 13.81 -0.79 -4.88
C GLN A 113 12.91 -0.89 -3.64
N GLY A 114 12.53 0.24 -3.05
CA GLY A 114 11.55 0.30 -1.95
C GLY A 114 10.19 -0.28 -2.34
N ASN A 115 9.82 -0.29 -3.62
CA ASN A 115 8.53 -0.82 -4.08
C ASN A 115 8.39 -2.35 -3.85
N LYS A 116 9.51 -3.08 -3.89
CA LYS A 116 9.51 -4.50 -3.54
C LYS A 116 9.27 -4.69 -2.05
N ALA A 117 10.01 -3.94 -1.22
CA ALA A 117 9.83 -3.95 0.22
C ALA A 117 8.40 -3.52 0.64
N LEU A 118 7.79 -2.60 -0.09
CA LEU A 118 6.41 -2.17 0.12
C LEU A 118 5.43 -3.32 -0.11
N THR A 119 5.65 -4.09 -1.18
CA THR A 119 4.84 -5.27 -1.50
C THR A 119 5.01 -6.35 -0.44
N ASP A 120 6.23 -6.58 0.00
CA ASP A 120 6.55 -7.54 1.05
C ASP A 120 5.92 -7.14 2.40
N LEU A 121 5.92 -5.85 2.75
CA LEU A 121 5.26 -5.31 3.95
C LEU A 121 3.76 -5.65 3.99
N TYR A 122 3.05 -5.51 2.87
CA TYR A 122 1.61 -5.79 2.85
C TYR A 122 1.29 -7.27 2.70
N ARG A 123 2.24 -8.11 2.28
CA ARG A 123 2.12 -9.57 2.32
C ARG A 123 2.19 -10.12 3.74
N THR A 124 2.87 -9.45 4.67
CA THR A 124 2.96 -9.89 6.07
C THR A 124 1.75 -9.48 6.92
N HIS A 125 0.60 -9.12 6.30
CA HIS A 125 -0.64 -8.73 6.99
C HIS A 125 -0.43 -7.73 8.14
N VAL A 126 0.23 -6.61 7.86
CA VAL A 126 0.45 -5.56 8.86
C VAL A 126 -0.86 -4.98 9.39
N THR A 127 -0.91 -4.81 10.72
CA THR A 127 -2.01 -4.12 11.42
C THR A 127 -1.99 -2.63 11.12
N ARG A 128 -3.18 -2.03 11.02
CA ARG A 128 -3.35 -0.58 10.85
C ARG A 128 -4.21 -0.04 11.98
N CYS A 129 -3.84 1.14 12.46
CA CYS A 129 -4.60 1.84 13.50
C CYS A 129 -5.24 3.09 12.91
N TYR A 130 -6.50 3.31 13.28
CA TYR A 130 -7.31 4.43 12.88
C TYR A 130 -7.93 5.10 14.10
N THR A 131 -8.02 6.42 14.03
CA THR A 131 -8.92 7.21 14.86
C THR A 131 -10.10 7.60 13.99
N ILE A 132 -11.30 7.19 14.38
CA ILE A 132 -12.52 7.47 13.65
C ILE A 132 -13.47 8.28 14.54
N ASP A 133 -13.99 9.37 13.99
CA ASP A 133 -14.96 10.22 14.66
C ASP A 133 -16.35 9.88 14.13
N GLY A 134 -17.27 9.69 15.05
CA GLY A 134 -18.68 9.39 14.80
C GLY A 134 -19.59 10.46 15.37
N GLU A 135 -20.79 10.53 14.80
CA GLU A 135 -21.89 11.37 15.30
C GLU A 135 -23.16 10.53 15.33
N PHE A 136 -23.82 10.49 16.49
CA PHE A 136 -25.09 9.80 16.69
C PHE A 136 -26.29 10.64 16.21
N GLY A 137 -27.39 9.95 15.94
CA GLY A 137 -28.69 10.54 15.65
C GLY A 137 -28.98 10.78 14.16
N MET A 138 -28.11 10.30 13.27
CA MET A 138 -28.31 10.40 11.82
C MET A 138 -27.81 9.14 11.10
N ALA A 139 -28.51 8.77 10.03
CA ALA A 139 -28.10 7.76 9.07
C ALA A 139 -28.02 8.38 7.67
N THR A 140 -27.01 7.99 6.90
CA THR A 140 -26.79 8.41 5.51
C THR A 140 -26.47 7.21 4.64
N ASP A 141 -26.78 7.28 3.35
CA ASP A 141 -26.49 6.24 2.34
C ASP A 141 -25.05 5.73 2.33
N ASP A 142 -24.07 6.64 2.39
CA ASP A 142 -22.64 6.35 2.30
C ASP A 142 -21.93 6.36 3.67
N PHE A 143 -22.69 6.36 4.76
CA PHE A 143 -22.18 6.41 6.15
C PHE A 143 -21.24 7.61 6.42
N SER A 144 -21.42 8.69 5.67
CA SER A 144 -20.57 9.88 5.63
C SER A 144 -21.46 11.13 5.71
N PRO A 145 -21.01 12.23 6.33
CA PRO A 145 -21.80 13.46 6.46
C PRO A 145 -22.22 14.07 5.12
N ASN A 146 -21.51 13.77 4.02
CA ASN A 146 -21.82 14.27 2.69
C ASN A 146 -22.92 13.47 1.96
N GLY A 147 -23.31 12.32 2.52
CA GLY A 147 -24.31 11.43 1.93
C GLY A 147 -25.73 11.97 2.06
N ARG A 148 -26.67 11.35 1.35
CA ARG A 148 -28.09 11.66 1.51
C ARG A 148 -28.56 11.15 2.87
N ILE A 149 -29.19 12.01 3.66
CA ILE A 149 -29.80 11.64 4.94
C ILE A 149 -30.95 10.67 4.68
N LEU A 150 -30.88 9.50 5.30
CA LEU A 150 -31.89 8.45 5.24
C LEU A 150 -32.84 8.53 6.43
N GLU A 151 -32.28 8.72 7.63
CA GLU A 151 -33.04 8.69 8.88
C GLU A 151 -32.39 9.60 9.93
N LYS A 152 -33.20 10.12 10.84
CA LYS A 152 -32.76 10.80 12.07
C LYS A 152 -33.33 10.06 13.27
N THR A 153 -32.48 9.80 14.25
CA THR A 153 -32.81 9.00 15.43
C THR A 153 -32.43 9.73 16.70
N THR A 154 -33.05 9.37 17.82
CA THR A 154 -32.68 9.90 19.14
C THR A 154 -31.39 9.26 19.65
N TYR A 155 -30.62 10.00 20.45
CA TYR A 155 -29.34 9.54 21.01
C TYR A 155 -29.21 9.78 22.52
N GLU A 156 -30.20 10.41 23.16
CA GLU A 156 -30.16 10.78 24.58
C GLU A 156 -30.05 9.56 25.51
N HIS A 157 -30.52 8.39 25.07
CA HIS A 157 -30.46 7.15 25.84
C HIS A 157 -29.08 6.47 25.82
N ILE A 158 -28.13 6.98 25.03
CA ILE A 158 -26.81 6.38 24.85
C ILE A 158 -25.87 6.87 25.96
N THR A 159 -25.43 5.94 26.80
CA THR A 159 -24.40 6.18 27.82
C THR A 159 -23.08 5.55 27.41
N GLN A 160 -21.98 6.02 28.00
CA GLN A 160 -20.65 5.47 27.75
C GLN A 160 -20.60 3.95 28.04
N ASP A 161 -21.21 3.50 29.14
CA ASP A 161 -21.24 2.07 29.50
C ASP A 161 -21.95 1.19 28.47
N LYS A 162 -22.99 1.73 27.80
CA LYS A 162 -23.70 1.01 26.73
C LYS A 162 -22.81 0.90 25.49
N LEU A 163 -22.15 2.00 25.14
CA LEU A 163 -21.19 2.01 24.03
C LEU A 163 -20.08 0.99 24.28
N GLU A 164 -19.43 1.01 25.44
CA GLU A 164 -18.35 0.08 25.78
C GLU A 164 -18.79 -1.39 25.72
N ARG A 165 -20.01 -1.70 26.18
CA ARG A 165 -20.59 -3.05 26.04
C ARG A 165 -20.75 -3.48 24.58
N VAL A 166 -21.26 -2.60 23.72
CA VAL A 166 -21.39 -2.88 22.28
C VAL A 166 -20.02 -3.07 21.63
N LEU A 167 -19.05 -2.22 21.95
CA LEU A 167 -17.69 -2.35 21.43
C LEU A 167 -17.05 -3.70 21.83
N ALA A 168 -17.27 -4.15 23.07
CA ALA A 168 -16.78 -5.43 23.55
C ALA A 168 -17.40 -6.63 22.80
N ILE A 169 -18.70 -6.58 22.50
CA ILE A 169 -19.40 -7.61 21.71
C ILE A 169 -18.81 -7.69 20.29
N ILE A 170 -18.64 -6.54 19.64
CA ILE A 170 -18.04 -6.45 18.30
C ILE A 170 -16.60 -6.99 18.32
N GLN A 171 -15.81 -6.63 19.32
CA GLN A 171 -14.44 -7.11 19.46
C GLN A 171 -14.40 -8.63 19.64
N GLY A 172 -15.28 -9.21 20.47
CA GLY A 172 -15.39 -10.66 20.66
C GLY A 172 -15.78 -11.40 19.37
N ALA A 173 -16.72 -10.85 18.60
CA ALA A 173 -17.11 -11.40 17.30
C ALA A 173 -15.93 -11.41 16.30
N ASN A 174 -15.16 -10.32 16.26
CA ASN A 174 -13.98 -10.22 15.39
C ASN A 174 -12.83 -11.13 15.83
N GLN A 175 -12.65 -11.35 17.13
CA GLN A 175 -11.66 -12.31 17.64
C GLN A 175 -12.00 -13.74 17.20
N LYS A 176 -13.29 -14.12 17.26
CA LYS A 176 -13.75 -15.41 16.73
C LYS A 176 -13.48 -15.53 15.22
N ALA A 177 -13.77 -14.47 14.47
CA ALA A 177 -13.49 -14.43 13.04
C ALA A 177 -11.99 -14.59 12.74
N LEU A 178 -11.11 -13.88 13.49
CA LEU A 178 -9.66 -13.99 13.34
C LEU A 178 -9.18 -15.44 13.49
N ILE A 179 -9.69 -16.15 14.49
CA ILE A 179 -9.33 -17.54 14.72
C ILE A 179 -9.80 -18.40 13.54
N SER A 180 -11.07 -18.27 13.13
CA SER A 180 -11.60 -19.01 11.99
C SER A 180 -10.82 -18.79 10.69
N TYR A 181 -10.38 -17.55 10.41
CA TYR A 181 -9.63 -17.21 9.20
C TYR A 181 -8.13 -17.49 9.29
N SER A 182 -7.61 -17.88 10.47
CA SER A 182 -6.20 -18.20 10.63
C SER A 182 -5.84 -19.61 10.13
N ASN A 183 -6.84 -20.46 9.80
CA ASN A 183 -6.65 -21.88 9.46
C ASN A 183 -5.81 -22.66 10.50
N VAL A 184 -5.77 -22.19 11.74
CA VAL A 184 -5.07 -22.83 12.83
C VAL A 184 -6.07 -23.72 13.59
N ASP A 185 -5.70 -24.98 13.82
CA ASP A 185 -6.48 -25.86 14.69
C ASP A 185 -6.36 -25.37 16.14
N LEU A 186 -7.47 -24.85 16.68
CA LEU A 186 -7.57 -24.34 18.05
C LEU A 186 -7.13 -25.35 19.12
N GLN A 187 -7.22 -26.65 18.84
CA GLN A 187 -6.81 -27.71 19.78
C GLN A 187 -5.30 -28.00 19.72
N SER A 188 -4.57 -27.36 18.82
CA SER A 188 -3.13 -27.56 18.68
C SER A 188 -2.32 -26.69 19.65
N GLN A 189 -1.18 -27.21 20.08
CA GLN A 189 -0.19 -26.45 20.85
C GLN A 189 0.32 -25.23 20.06
N GLU A 190 0.40 -25.34 18.73
CA GLU A 190 0.80 -24.24 17.85
C GLU A 190 -0.17 -23.05 17.94
N ALA A 191 -1.47 -23.30 18.01
CA ALA A 191 -2.48 -22.26 18.21
C ALA A 191 -2.26 -21.49 19.51
N TYR A 192 -1.99 -22.22 20.59
CA TYR A 192 -1.72 -21.63 21.89
C TYR A 192 -0.43 -20.80 21.85
N GLU A 193 0.64 -21.31 21.26
CA GLU A 193 1.90 -20.56 21.10
C GLU A 193 1.71 -19.29 20.26
N LEU A 194 0.94 -19.35 19.17
CA LEU A 194 0.65 -18.21 18.32
C LEU A 194 -0.22 -17.16 19.04
N ALA A 195 -1.20 -17.60 19.83
CA ALA A 195 -2.05 -16.73 20.62
C ALA A 195 -1.25 -16.01 21.73
N VAL A 196 -0.39 -16.74 22.44
CA VAL A 196 0.48 -16.18 23.49
C VAL A 196 1.49 -15.19 22.90
N ARG A 197 2.04 -15.48 21.72
CA ARG A 197 2.95 -14.57 21.02
C ARG A 197 2.24 -13.41 20.31
N GLY A 198 0.90 -13.40 20.27
CA GLY A 198 0.11 -12.40 19.54
C GLY A 198 0.34 -12.42 18.02
N MET A 199 0.77 -13.56 17.47
CA MET A 199 1.10 -13.71 16.04
C MET A 199 -0.03 -14.34 15.22
N LEU A 200 -1.26 -14.31 15.74
CA LEU A 200 -2.41 -14.87 15.04
C LEU A 200 -2.84 -13.90 13.93
N HIS A 201 -2.67 -14.34 12.68
CA HIS A 201 -2.99 -13.56 11.49
C HIS A 201 -3.89 -14.38 10.56
N PRO A 202 -4.81 -13.73 9.84
CA PRO A 202 -5.61 -14.40 8.83
C PRO A 202 -4.72 -14.97 7.74
N GLN A 203 -4.99 -16.21 7.32
CA GLN A 203 -4.31 -16.86 6.20
C GLN A 203 -5.12 -16.65 4.91
N GLY A 204 -4.46 -16.11 3.88
CA GLY A 204 -5.08 -15.89 2.58
C GLY A 204 -6.07 -14.70 2.55
N LYS A 205 -7.19 -14.87 1.83
CA LYS A 205 -8.21 -13.83 1.68
C LYS A 205 -9.17 -13.87 2.88
N SER A 206 -9.04 -12.94 3.80
CA SER A 206 -10.00 -12.74 4.90
C SER A 206 -10.85 -11.49 4.68
N PRO A 207 -12.05 -11.42 5.28
CA PRO A 207 -12.73 -10.14 5.46
C PRO A 207 -11.88 -9.20 6.36
N PRO A 208 -12.25 -7.92 6.42
CA PRO A 208 -11.72 -7.00 7.42
C PRO A 208 -11.94 -7.57 8.83
N ILE A 209 -10.89 -7.55 9.65
CA ILE A 209 -10.93 -8.04 11.03
C ILE A 209 -10.49 -6.91 11.95
N VAL A 210 -11.33 -6.60 12.95
CA VAL A 210 -11.01 -5.62 13.99
C VAL A 210 -10.32 -6.35 15.15
N THR A 211 -9.03 -6.09 15.37
CA THR A 211 -8.25 -6.70 16.45
C THR A 211 -8.35 -5.94 17.76
N GLY A 212 -8.63 -4.64 17.70
CA GLY A 212 -8.79 -3.79 18.88
C GLY A 212 -9.76 -2.65 18.61
N LEU A 213 -10.63 -2.37 19.57
CA LEU A 213 -11.66 -1.36 19.46
C LEU A 213 -11.85 -0.67 20.81
N ARG A 214 -11.67 0.65 20.87
CA ARG A 214 -11.73 1.40 22.13
C ARG A 214 -12.36 2.77 21.92
N CYS A 215 -13.14 3.24 22.89
CA CYS A 215 -13.60 4.63 22.92
C CYS A 215 -12.50 5.52 23.54
N ILE A 216 -12.12 6.59 22.84
CA ILE A 216 -11.16 7.59 23.34
C ILE A 216 -11.90 8.77 23.95
N ASN A 217 -12.93 9.26 23.26
CA ASN A 217 -13.70 10.41 23.68
C ASN A 217 -15.18 10.15 23.46
N PHE A 218 -16.00 10.52 24.43
CA PHE A 218 -17.44 10.37 24.38
C PHE A 218 -18.08 11.69 24.82
N THR A 219 -18.59 12.44 23.86
CA THR A 219 -19.24 13.73 24.07
C THR A 219 -20.49 13.81 23.18
N PRO A 220 -21.57 13.10 23.54
CA PRO A 220 -22.75 12.96 22.68
C PRO A 220 -23.26 14.32 22.14
N PRO A 221 -23.64 14.40 20.85
CA PRO A 221 -23.76 13.28 19.90
C PRO A 221 -22.43 12.80 19.30
N HIS A 222 -21.30 13.45 19.58
CA HIS A 222 -19.99 13.10 19.03
C HIS A 222 -19.24 12.06 19.87
N PHE A 223 -18.50 11.19 19.20
CA PHE A 223 -17.62 10.24 19.86
C PHE A 223 -16.45 9.87 18.97
N THR A 224 -15.37 9.40 19.57
CA THR A 224 -14.14 9.04 18.87
C THR A 224 -13.72 7.64 19.27
N LEU A 225 -13.54 6.77 18.29
CA LEU A 225 -13.05 5.41 18.48
C LEU A 225 -11.62 5.26 17.95
N GLU A 226 -10.82 4.50 18.68
CA GLU A 226 -9.57 3.92 18.20
C GLU A 226 -9.85 2.51 17.70
N VAL A 227 -9.46 2.24 16.46
CA VAL A 227 -9.68 0.94 15.82
C VAL A 227 -8.37 0.40 15.29
N GLN A 228 -8.04 -0.83 15.67
CA GLN A 228 -6.94 -1.59 15.12
C GLN A 228 -7.53 -2.69 14.23
N CYS A 229 -7.10 -2.74 12.97
CA CYS A 229 -7.67 -3.64 11.98
C CYS A 229 -6.62 -4.32 11.11
N LEU A 230 -7.06 -5.41 10.48
CA LEU A 230 -6.38 -6.14 9.42
C LEU A 230 -7.29 -6.18 8.17
N ASN A 231 -6.67 -6.12 6.99
CA ASN A 231 -7.33 -6.27 5.68
C ASN A 231 -8.57 -5.38 5.47
N GLU A 232 -8.56 -4.19 6.09
CA GLU A 232 -9.68 -3.27 6.12
C GLU A 232 -9.74 -2.30 4.94
N THR A 233 -10.92 -1.72 4.76
CA THR A 233 -11.18 -0.60 3.85
C THR A 233 -11.78 0.56 4.63
N GLN A 234 -11.62 1.78 4.12
CA GLN A 234 -12.17 2.98 4.77
C GLN A 234 -13.69 2.94 4.80
N ARG A 235 -14.32 2.39 3.75
CA ARG A 235 -15.78 2.17 3.72
C ARG A 235 -16.23 1.21 4.82
N TYR A 236 -15.46 0.14 5.07
CA TYR A 236 -15.75 -0.77 6.18
C TYR A 236 -15.70 -0.07 7.53
N LEU A 237 -14.70 0.80 7.78
CA LEU A 237 -14.64 1.56 9.04
C LEU A 237 -15.86 2.47 9.25
N ARG A 238 -16.40 3.08 8.18
CA ARG A 238 -17.64 3.86 8.28
C ARG A 238 -18.86 2.98 8.57
N LYS A 239 -18.94 1.82 7.90
CA LYS A 239 -19.99 0.83 8.14
C LYS A 239 -19.94 0.32 9.59
N LEU A 240 -18.75 0.09 10.13
CA LEU A 240 -18.55 -0.34 11.52
C LEU A 240 -19.16 0.67 12.51
N LEU A 241 -18.94 1.98 12.30
CA LEU A 241 -19.57 3.02 13.12
C LEU A 241 -21.10 2.98 13.01
N HIS A 242 -21.62 2.77 11.81
CA HIS A 242 -23.05 2.65 11.61
C HIS A 242 -23.63 1.42 12.34
N GLU A 243 -22.95 0.27 12.28
CA GLU A 243 -23.32 -0.95 13.02
C GLU A 243 -23.31 -0.72 14.54
N VAL A 244 -22.31 0.00 15.07
CA VAL A 244 -22.28 0.42 16.49
C VAL A 244 -23.50 1.26 16.85
N GLY A 245 -23.91 2.18 15.97
CA GLY A 245 -25.14 2.97 16.16
C GLY A 245 -26.39 2.09 16.23
N LEU A 246 -26.52 1.13 15.32
CA LEU A 246 -27.66 0.21 15.25
C LEU A 246 -27.77 -0.66 16.50
N GLU A 247 -26.66 -1.21 17.00
CA GLU A 247 -26.62 -1.99 18.24
C GLU A 247 -27.04 -1.17 19.48
N LEU A 248 -26.79 0.15 19.45
CA LEU A 248 -27.24 1.10 20.48
C LEU A 248 -28.69 1.57 20.29
N ARG A 249 -29.44 0.96 19.35
CA ARG A 249 -30.80 1.36 18.96
C ARG A 249 -30.88 2.82 18.52
N SER A 250 -29.86 3.27 17.80
CA SER A 250 -29.78 4.60 17.20
C SER A 250 -29.14 4.48 15.83
N SER A 251 -28.71 5.59 15.26
CA SER A 251 -27.94 5.64 14.02
C SER A 251 -26.68 6.45 14.26
N ALA A 252 -25.60 6.08 13.57
CA ALA A 252 -24.38 6.86 13.57
C ALA A 252 -23.84 7.03 12.16
N ILE A 253 -23.22 8.19 11.92
CA ILE A 253 -22.41 8.48 10.74
C ILE A 253 -20.94 8.62 11.12
N CYS A 254 -20.05 8.37 10.16
CA CYS A 254 -18.62 8.62 10.33
C CYS A 254 -18.26 9.99 9.76
N THR A 255 -17.85 10.92 10.63
CA THR A 255 -17.48 12.28 10.23
C THR A 255 -16.04 12.35 9.75
N LYS A 256 -15.11 11.66 10.43
CA LYS A 256 -13.68 11.67 10.09
C LYS A 256 -13.07 10.29 10.25
N VAL A 257 -12.17 9.95 9.32
CA VAL A 257 -11.31 8.77 9.41
C VAL A 257 -9.86 9.22 9.31
N ARG A 258 -9.06 8.94 10.33
CA ARG A 258 -7.64 9.28 10.37
C ARG A 258 -6.80 8.03 10.63
N ARG A 259 -5.97 7.62 9.68
CA ARG A 259 -4.99 6.55 9.89
C ARG A 259 -3.83 7.07 10.74
N THR A 260 -3.69 6.54 11.95
CA THR A 260 -2.63 6.90 12.90
C THR A 260 -1.38 6.05 12.74
N ARG A 261 -1.55 4.82 12.23
CA ARG A 261 -0.45 3.86 12.04
C ARG A 261 -0.73 2.93 10.85
N ASP A 262 0.29 2.64 10.06
CA ASP A 262 0.28 1.61 9.01
C ASP A 262 1.49 0.68 9.21
N GLY A 263 1.27 -0.47 9.85
CA GLY A 263 2.34 -1.39 10.22
C GLY A 263 3.38 -0.73 11.14
N PRO A 264 4.66 -0.66 10.75
CA PRO A 264 5.70 -0.03 11.56
C PRO A 264 5.72 1.50 11.46
N PHE A 265 4.96 2.10 10.53
CA PHE A 265 4.97 3.54 10.31
C PHE A 265 3.87 4.22 11.13
N THR A 266 4.25 5.21 11.92
CA THR A 266 3.35 5.98 12.79
C THR A 266 3.16 7.41 12.27
N LEU A 267 2.29 8.19 12.93
CA LEU A 267 2.14 9.62 12.65
C LEU A 267 3.44 10.42 12.86
N GLN A 268 4.32 9.98 13.75
CA GLN A 268 5.59 10.66 14.03
C GLN A 268 6.59 10.50 12.87
N ASP A 269 6.50 9.40 12.13
CA ASP A 269 7.35 9.13 10.95
C ASP A 269 6.82 9.83 9.69
N ALA A 270 5.59 10.34 9.71
CA ALA A 270 4.89 10.83 8.54
C ALA A 270 5.30 12.27 8.20
N LEU A 271 5.96 12.45 7.06
CA LEU A 271 6.38 13.77 6.57
C LEU A 271 5.18 14.64 6.17
N LEU A 272 5.15 15.88 6.67
CA LEU A 272 4.16 16.88 6.26
C LEU A 272 4.45 17.40 4.85
N HIS A 273 3.46 18.04 4.23
CA HIS A 273 3.57 18.56 2.86
C HIS A 273 4.79 19.47 2.62
N LYS A 274 5.13 20.29 3.62
CA LYS A 274 6.29 21.19 3.59
C LYS A 274 7.63 20.44 3.53
N ASP A 275 7.66 19.21 4.04
CA ASP A 275 8.86 18.38 4.17
C ASP A 275 8.99 17.36 3.05
N TRP A 276 8.21 17.47 1.96
CA TRP A 276 8.33 16.60 0.77
C TRP A 276 9.55 16.98 -0.08
N THR A 277 10.67 17.28 0.55
CA THR A 277 11.95 17.61 -0.09
C THR A 277 12.84 16.37 -0.17
N PRO A 278 13.73 16.27 -1.17
CA PRO A 278 14.63 15.12 -1.31
C PRO A 278 15.48 14.87 -0.06
N ASP A 279 15.95 15.92 0.61
CA ASP A 279 16.79 15.80 1.81
C ASP A 279 16.02 15.23 3.01
N SER A 280 14.79 15.70 3.22
CA SER A 280 13.91 15.17 4.27
C SER A 280 13.51 13.73 3.99
N ILE A 281 13.18 13.40 2.73
CA ILE A 281 12.86 12.02 2.33
C ILE A 281 14.08 11.11 2.48
N ALA A 282 15.29 11.54 2.10
CA ALA A 282 16.51 10.77 2.28
C ALA A 282 16.82 10.50 3.76
N ARG A 283 16.52 11.47 4.66
CA ARG A 283 16.63 11.28 6.10
C ARG A 283 15.59 10.28 6.63
N ALA A 284 14.34 10.42 6.21
CA ALA A 284 13.27 9.50 6.59
C ALA A 284 13.58 8.06 6.14
N VAL A 285 14.01 7.88 4.88
CA VAL A 285 14.43 6.58 4.34
C VAL A 285 15.59 5.99 5.14
N LYS A 286 16.57 6.79 5.58
CA LYS A 286 17.66 6.30 6.43
C LYS A 286 17.15 5.80 7.79
N HIS A 287 16.21 6.52 8.40
CA HIS A 287 15.60 6.14 9.68
C HIS A 287 14.81 4.83 9.58
N THR A 288 14.13 4.60 8.45
CA THR A 288 13.25 3.44 8.22
C THR A 288 13.97 2.24 7.59
N ARG A 289 15.26 2.35 7.23
CA ARG A 289 16.09 1.23 6.76
C ARG A 289 16.10 0.01 7.67
N PRO A 290 16.34 0.10 9.00
CA PRO A 290 16.32 -1.07 9.87
C PRO A 290 14.96 -1.77 9.84
N ILE A 291 13.87 -0.99 9.86
CA ILE A 291 12.50 -1.47 9.75
C ILE A 291 12.29 -2.21 8.42
N THR A 292 12.72 -1.60 7.31
CA THR A 292 12.60 -2.18 5.96
C THR A 292 13.34 -3.52 5.86
N LYS A 293 14.54 -3.63 6.44
CA LYS A 293 15.31 -4.87 6.49
C LYS A 293 14.63 -5.94 7.34
N ALA A 294 14.05 -5.56 8.49
CA ALA A 294 13.32 -6.48 9.35
C ALA A 294 12.09 -7.06 8.63
N VAL A 295 11.35 -6.21 7.91
CA VAL A 295 10.20 -6.61 7.09
C VAL A 295 10.61 -7.57 5.97
N GLN A 296 11.69 -7.26 5.25
CA GLN A 296 12.20 -8.15 4.19
C GLN A 296 12.67 -9.50 4.75
N LYS A 297 13.28 -9.51 5.95
CA LYS A 297 13.65 -10.76 6.63
C LYS A 297 12.41 -11.57 7.01
N ALA A 298 11.39 -10.94 7.60
CA ALA A 298 10.15 -11.60 7.96
C ALA A 298 9.41 -12.18 6.73
N ALA A 299 9.34 -11.42 5.63
CA ALA A 299 8.76 -11.89 4.37
C ALA A 299 9.59 -13.00 3.68
N GLY A 300 10.91 -13.02 3.91
CA GLY A 300 11.80 -14.08 3.43
C GLY A 300 11.59 -15.41 4.15
N LEU A 301 11.28 -15.38 5.46
CA LEU A 301 10.92 -16.57 6.23
C LEU A 301 9.54 -17.14 5.87
N SER A 302 8.62 -16.30 5.38
CA SER A 302 7.27 -16.74 4.99
C SER A 302 7.17 -17.27 3.55
N ARG A 303 8.29 -17.46 2.83
CA ARG A 303 8.25 -18.15 1.53
C ARG A 303 8.00 -19.64 1.81
N PRO A 304 6.90 -20.25 1.31
CA PRO A 304 6.76 -21.69 1.40
C PRO A 304 7.93 -22.30 0.61
N VAL A 305 8.74 -23.12 1.29
CA VAL A 305 9.67 -24.01 0.63
C VAL A 305 8.81 -24.94 -0.22
N MET A 306 8.75 -24.66 -1.51
CA MET A 306 8.15 -25.52 -2.51
C MET A 306 9.00 -26.79 -2.53
N ARG A 307 8.64 -27.78 -1.69
CA ARG A 307 9.18 -29.13 -1.81
C ARG A 307 8.81 -29.61 -3.20
N SER A 308 9.80 -29.72 -4.07
CA SER A 308 9.70 -30.36 -5.37
C SER A 308 9.22 -31.78 -5.16
N THR A 309 7.95 -32.04 -5.48
CA THR A 309 7.43 -33.41 -5.60
C THR A 309 8.19 -34.06 -6.75
N VAL A 310 9.04 -35.02 -6.41
CA VAL A 310 9.72 -35.90 -7.34
C VAL A 310 8.66 -36.67 -8.12
N GLU A 311 8.75 -36.60 -9.45
CA GLU A 311 7.95 -37.36 -10.40
C GLU A 311 8.10 -38.87 -10.13
N LEU A 312 7.03 -39.51 -9.66
CA LEU A 312 6.86 -40.95 -9.75
C LEU A 312 6.31 -41.25 -11.15
N LYS A 313 7.22 -41.62 -12.05
CA LYS A 313 6.90 -42.31 -13.31
C LYS A 313 6.09 -43.56 -12.98
N GLN A 314 4.86 -43.63 -13.48
CA GLN A 314 4.16 -44.91 -13.66
C GLN A 314 4.52 -45.46 -15.04
N ASP A 315 5.12 -46.64 -15.02
CA ASP A 315 5.39 -47.47 -16.19
C ASP A 315 4.10 -47.83 -16.92
N LYS A 316 4.09 -47.61 -18.23
CA LYS A 316 3.19 -48.27 -19.17
C LYS A 316 3.80 -49.62 -19.54
N GLN A 317 3.11 -50.71 -19.23
CA GLN A 317 3.19 -51.94 -20.00
C GLN A 317 1.81 -52.26 -20.60
N SER A 318 1.92 -52.77 -21.82
CA SER A 318 0.95 -52.87 -22.91
C SER A 318 0.10 -54.14 -22.89
N SER A 319 -0.84 -54.18 -23.85
CA SER A 319 -1.70 -55.29 -24.31
C SER A 319 -2.96 -55.54 -23.45
N ASP A 320 -4.16 -55.75 -23.98
CA ASP A 320 -4.55 -56.25 -25.31
C ASP A 320 -6.03 -55.89 -25.64
N SER A 321 -6.34 -55.89 -26.94
CA SER A 321 -7.63 -55.98 -27.67
C SER A 321 -8.95 -56.13 -26.86
N THR A 322 -10.09 -55.52 -27.22
CA THR A 322 -10.90 -55.79 -28.43
C THR A 322 -12.15 -54.87 -28.39
N GLU A 323 -12.49 -54.16 -29.47
CA GLU A 323 -13.83 -53.59 -29.74
C GLU A 323 -14.63 -54.63 -30.56
N PRO A 324 -16.00 -54.63 -30.65
CA PRO A 324 -16.72 -53.45 -31.14
C PRO A 324 -18.24 -53.30 -30.81
N GLN A 325 -18.84 -52.23 -31.39
CA GLN A 325 -20.22 -52.08 -31.91
C GLN A 325 -21.34 -51.56 -30.97
N THR A 326 -21.79 -50.28 -31.09
CA THR A 326 -22.92 -49.72 -31.92
C THR A 326 -24.31 -50.16 -31.46
N ALA A 327 -25.42 -49.41 -31.50
CA ALA A 327 -25.85 -48.03 -31.79
C ALA A 327 -27.39 -48.03 -31.59
N THR A 328 -28.04 -46.90 -31.25
CA THR A 328 -29.42 -46.51 -31.65
C THR A 328 -29.80 -45.23 -30.89
N ALA A 329 -29.82 -44.06 -31.52
CA ALA A 329 -30.83 -43.49 -32.42
C ALA A 329 -31.99 -42.81 -31.68
N ALA A 330 -32.00 -41.48 -31.79
CA ALA A 330 -33.07 -40.57 -31.39
C ALA A 330 -34.09 -40.42 -32.52
N THR A 331 -35.38 -40.29 -32.18
CA THR A 331 -36.38 -39.71 -33.09
C THR A 331 -37.43 -38.90 -32.32
N SER A 332 -37.69 -37.72 -32.86
CA SER A 332 -38.68 -36.69 -32.57
C SER A 332 -40.15 -37.14 -32.63
N GLY A 333 -41.03 -36.44 -31.91
CA GLY A 333 -42.48 -36.46 -32.11
C GLY A 333 -43.18 -35.25 -31.51
N HIS A 334 -43.53 -34.28 -32.36
CA HIS A 334 -44.53 -33.23 -32.12
C HIS A 334 -45.91 -33.86 -31.85
N PHE A 335 -46.72 -33.28 -30.94
CA PHE A 335 -48.10 -32.81 -31.20
C PHE A 335 -48.75 -32.23 -29.91
N LEU A 336 -49.22 -30.99 -30.00
CA LEU A 336 -50.26 -30.34 -29.16
C LEU A 336 -51.65 -30.66 -29.77
N PRO A 337 -52.81 -30.14 -29.28
CA PRO A 337 -53.18 -29.58 -27.96
C PRO A 337 -54.53 -30.16 -27.43
N HIS A 338 -54.90 -29.89 -26.16
CA HIS A 338 -56.19 -29.24 -25.82
C HIS A 338 -56.36 -28.91 -24.32
N ARG A 339 -56.95 -27.73 -24.10
CA ARG A 339 -57.56 -27.09 -22.92
C ARG A 339 -58.00 -27.98 -21.73
N ALA A 340 -57.75 -27.49 -20.51
CA ALA A 340 -58.76 -26.86 -19.63
C ALA A 340 -58.05 -25.97 -18.60
#